data_AF-A0A6J4MQ99-F1
#
_entry.id   AF-A0A6J4MQ99-F1
#
_cell.length_a   1.000
_cell.length_b   1.000
_cell.length_c   1.000
_cell.angle_alpha   90.00
_cell.angle_beta   90.00
_cell.angle_gamma   90.00
#
_symmetry.space_group_name_H-M   'P 1'
#
loop_
_entity.id
_entity.type
_entity.pdbx_description
1 polymer ?
#
loop_
_entity_poly.entity_id
_entity_poly.type
_entity_poly.pdbx_seq_one_letter_code
_entity_poly.pdbx_strand_id
1 'polypeptide(L)'
;MTVSWWADIWSSPMAPEFDDSDRHGLFMLAVLVDAFWNAETPTAAKDLAAEIRQQGQRFGLSPIDRRRLQWEIERTEEAQDKGARRRAQPPAPAKPSKSAADPRSVLRAV
;
A
#
# COMPACT_ATOMS: atom_id res chain seq x y z
N MET A 1 -6.89 -26.65 7.41
CA MET A 1 -6.16 -25.45 7.89
C MET A 1 -6.34 -24.26 6.96
N THR A 2 -6.07 -24.41 5.65
CA THR A 2 -6.28 -23.33 4.67
C THR A 2 -7.73 -22.89 4.55
N VAL A 3 -8.69 -23.82 4.47
CA VAL A 3 -10.13 -23.50 4.34
C VAL A 3 -10.67 -22.73 5.56
N SER A 4 -10.25 -23.11 6.77
CA SER A 4 -10.66 -22.41 8.00
C SER A 4 -10.05 -21.01 8.05
N TRP A 5 -8.76 -20.87 7.72
CA TRP A 5 -8.10 -19.57 7.62
C TRP A 5 -8.79 -18.65 6.59
N TRP A 6 -9.21 -19.20 5.45
CA TRP A 6 -9.96 -18.47 4.44
C TRP A 6 -11.31 -17.99 4.98
N ALA A 7 -12.05 -18.86 5.67
CA ALA A 7 -13.31 -18.49 6.31
C ALA A 7 -13.11 -17.37 7.36
N ASP A 8 -12.01 -17.43 8.13
CA ASP A 8 -11.69 -16.42 9.13
C ASP A 8 -11.48 -15.03 8.50
N ILE A 9 -10.81 -14.96 7.34
CA ILE A 9 -10.63 -13.70 6.59
C ILE A 9 -11.98 -13.08 6.22
N TRP A 10 -12.89 -13.88 5.67
CA TRP A 10 -14.21 -13.40 5.24
C TRP A 10 -15.16 -13.14 6.41
N SER A 11 -14.89 -13.69 7.59
CA SER A 11 -15.62 -13.36 8.82
C SER A 11 -15.14 -12.06 9.46
N SER A 12 -13.98 -11.54 9.03
CA SER A 12 -13.39 -10.35 9.63
C SER A 12 -14.14 -9.07 9.25
N PRO A 13 -14.16 -8.03 10.11
CA PRO A 13 -14.78 -6.73 9.79
C PRO A 13 -14.21 -6.02 8.56
N MET A 14 -13.03 -6.44 8.09
CA MET A 14 -12.37 -5.88 6.91
C MET A 14 -12.87 -6.52 5.60
N ALA A 15 -13.54 -7.67 5.66
CA ALA A 15 -14.00 -8.38 4.47
C ALA A 15 -14.80 -7.53 3.46
N PRO A 16 -15.65 -6.56 3.87
CA PRO A 16 -16.36 -5.69 2.94
C PRO A 16 -15.46 -4.71 2.16
N GLU A 17 -14.23 -4.46 2.62
CA GLU A 17 -13.30 -3.52 2.00
C GLU A 17 -12.54 -4.13 0.81
N PHE A 18 -12.54 -5.46 0.67
CA PHE A 18 -11.91 -6.12 -0.48
C PHE A 18 -12.75 -5.94 -1.74
N ASP A 19 -12.08 -5.61 -2.85
CA ASP A 19 -12.71 -5.53 -4.15
C ASP A 19 -12.53 -6.82 -4.98
N ASP A 20 -13.11 -6.84 -6.18
CA ASP A 20 -12.99 -8.00 -7.08
C ASP A 20 -11.55 -8.24 -7.55
N SER A 21 -10.71 -7.20 -7.61
CA SER A 21 -9.31 -7.30 -8.02
C SER A 21 -8.43 -7.93 -6.94
N ASP A 22 -8.74 -7.70 -5.67
CA ASP A 22 -8.04 -8.31 -4.52
C ASP A 22 -8.17 -9.83 -4.50
N ARG A 23 -9.28 -10.38 -5.04
CA ARG A 23 -9.55 -11.83 -5.07
C ARG A 23 -8.42 -12.62 -5.72
N HIS A 24 -7.84 -12.10 -6.80
CA HIS A 24 -6.73 -12.77 -7.49
C HIS A 24 -5.52 -12.95 -6.57
N GLY A 25 -5.16 -11.89 -5.83
CA GLY A 25 -4.05 -11.92 -4.89
C GLY A 25 -4.36 -12.76 -3.65
N LEU A 26 -5.59 -12.69 -3.13
CA LEU A 26 -6.04 -13.51 -2.01
C LEU A 26 -6.03 -15.01 -2.37
N PHE A 27 -6.42 -15.39 -3.59
CA PHE A 27 -6.31 -16.79 -4.04
C PHE A 27 -4.86 -17.26 -4.14
N MET A 28 -3.96 -16.43 -4.68
CA MET A 28 -2.53 -16.75 -4.69
C MET A 28 -1.99 -16.94 -3.25
N LEU A 29 -2.39 -16.08 -2.32
CA LEU A 29 -2.03 -16.22 -0.92
C LEU A 29 -2.59 -17.51 -0.31
N ALA A 30 -3.82 -17.90 -0.64
CA ALA A 30 -4.41 -19.16 -0.19
C ALA A 30 -3.60 -20.37 -0.68
N VAL A 31 -3.10 -20.35 -1.92
CA VAL A 31 -2.20 -21.39 -2.44
C VAL A 31 -0.89 -21.46 -1.64
N LEU A 32 -0.30 -20.30 -1.28
CA LEU A 32 0.91 -20.26 -0.45
C LEU A 32 0.67 -20.80 0.96
N VAL A 33 -0.45 -20.44 1.58
CA VAL A 33 -0.85 -20.97 2.89
C VAL A 33 -1.05 -22.47 2.83
N ASP A 34 -1.68 -22.99 1.77
CA ASP A 34 -1.84 -24.42 1.59
C ASP A 34 -0.50 -25.14 1.42
N ALA A 35 0.38 -24.60 0.58
CA ALA A 35 1.73 -25.13 0.41
C ALA A 35 2.52 -25.12 1.71
N PHE A 36 2.36 -24.10 2.57
CA PHE A 36 3.02 -24.02 3.87
C PHE A 36 2.61 -25.18 4.78
N TRP A 37 1.31 -25.50 4.85
CA TRP A 37 0.82 -26.62 5.65
C TRP A 37 1.28 -27.99 5.13
N ASN A 38 1.61 -28.08 3.84
CA ASN A 38 2.07 -29.31 3.19
C ASN A 38 3.60 -29.37 2.99
N ALA A 39 4.36 -28.40 3.53
CA ALA A 39 5.80 -28.33 3.32
C ALA A 39 6.54 -29.51 3.97
N GLU A 40 7.31 -30.24 3.18
CA GLU A 40 8.05 -31.44 3.66
C GLU A 40 9.32 -31.10 4.45
N THR A 41 9.85 -29.88 4.30
CA THR A 41 11.10 -29.46 4.96
C THR A 41 10.93 -28.17 5.74
N PRO A 42 11.66 -27.99 6.86
CA PRO A 42 11.64 -26.74 7.61
C PRO A 42 12.09 -25.52 6.81
N THR A 43 13.04 -25.71 5.87
CA THR A 43 13.50 -24.63 5.00
C THR A 43 12.40 -24.17 4.06
N ALA A 44 11.72 -25.09 3.38
CA ALA A 44 10.59 -24.75 2.51
C ALA A 44 9.46 -24.07 3.29
N ALA A 45 9.13 -24.56 4.49
CA ALA A 45 8.12 -23.95 5.35
C ALA A 45 8.51 -22.51 5.75
N LYS A 46 9.80 -22.27 6.05
CA LYS A 46 10.31 -20.94 6.40
C LYS A 46 10.20 -19.97 5.22
N ASP A 47 10.55 -20.39 4.02
CA ASP A 47 10.49 -19.55 2.82
C ASP A 47 9.04 -19.21 2.47
N LEU A 48 8.13 -20.20 2.54
CA LEU A 48 6.69 -19.98 2.36
C LEU A 48 6.11 -19.03 3.42
N ALA A 49 6.50 -19.19 4.69
CA ALA A 49 6.07 -18.28 5.76
C ALA A 49 6.54 -16.83 5.52
N ALA A 50 7.73 -16.64 4.96
CA ALA A 50 8.24 -15.32 4.61
C ALA A 50 7.40 -14.66 3.50
N GLU A 51 7.00 -15.42 2.48
CA GLU A 51 6.13 -14.94 1.40
C GLU A 51 4.70 -14.68 1.88
N ILE A 52 4.12 -15.59 2.68
CA ILE A 52 2.80 -15.41 3.29
C ILE A 52 2.76 -14.12 4.11
N ARG A 53 3.81 -13.85 4.89
CA ARG A 53 3.91 -12.60 5.65
C ARG A 53 3.93 -11.38 4.74
N GLN A 54 4.72 -11.39 3.67
CA GLN A 54 4.81 -10.26 2.74
C GLN A 54 3.49 -10.00 2.01
N GLN A 55 2.87 -11.05 1.46
CA GLN A 55 1.61 -10.93 0.74
C GLN A 55 0.44 -10.62 1.68
N GLY A 56 0.38 -11.24 2.86
CA GLY A 56 -0.67 -11.01 3.85
C GLY A 56 -0.72 -9.57 4.39
N GLN A 57 0.43 -8.89 4.47
CA GLN A 57 0.48 -7.47 4.84
C GLN A 57 -0.27 -6.58 3.85
N ARG A 58 -0.23 -6.92 2.55
CA ARG A 58 -0.89 -6.15 1.49
C ARG A 58 -2.40 -6.12 1.65
N PHE A 59 -2.96 -7.17 2.24
CA PHE A 59 -4.40 -7.34 2.45
C PHE A 59 -4.84 -7.05 3.90
N GLY A 60 -3.98 -6.47 4.74
CA GLY A 60 -4.37 -6.11 6.10
C GLY A 60 -4.72 -7.32 6.98
N LEU A 61 -4.08 -8.47 6.80
CA LEU A 61 -4.48 -9.68 7.53
C LEU A 61 -4.13 -9.65 9.03
N SER A 62 -3.29 -8.70 9.47
CA SER A 62 -3.00 -8.46 10.89
C SER A 62 -3.59 -7.12 11.36
N PRO A 63 -3.92 -6.97 12.66
CA PRO A 63 -4.45 -5.71 13.20
C PRO A 63 -3.58 -4.47 12.92
N ILE A 64 -2.25 -4.64 12.90
CA ILE A 64 -1.33 -3.54 12.61
C ILE A 64 -1.37 -3.15 11.12
N ASP A 65 -1.49 -4.15 10.23
CA ASP A 65 -1.58 -3.90 8.79
C ASP A 65 -2.91 -3.23 8.43
N ARG A 66 -4.03 -3.63 9.07
CA ARG A 66 -5.33 -2.95 8.89
C ARG A 66 -5.26 -1.48 9.24
N ARG A 67 -4.69 -1.17 10.40
CA ARG A 67 -4.54 0.22 10.86
C ARG A 67 -3.65 1.02 9.90
N ARG A 68 -2.59 0.41 9.38
CA ARG A 68 -1.73 1.04 8.38
C ARG A 68 -2.48 1.35 7.09
N LEU A 69 -3.25 0.40 6.56
CA LEU A 69 -4.05 0.60 5.36
C LEU A 69 -5.09 1.72 5.56
N GLN A 70 -5.75 1.76 6.72
CA GLN A 70 -6.68 2.83 7.05
C GLN A 70 -6.02 4.22 6.98
N TRP A 71 -4.82 4.38 7.54
CA TRP A 71 -4.07 5.63 7.44
C TRP A 71 -3.65 5.98 6.01
N GLU A 72 -3.32 4.99 5.20
CA GLU A 72 -2.99 5.19 3.78
C GLU A 72 -4.20 5.67 2.98
N ILE A 73 -5.40 5.17 3.29
CA ILE A 73 -6.67 5.63 2.71
C ILE A 73 -6.98 7.07 3.13
N GLU A 74 -6.97 7.37 4.44
CA GLU A 74 -7.24 8.72 4.97
C GLU A 74 -6.30 9.77 4.34
N ARG A 75 -5.00 9.44 4.24
CA ARG A 75 -4.01 10.32 3.58
C ARG A 75 -4.28 10.51 2.09
N THR A 76 -4.76 9.46 1.41
CA THR A 76 -5.08 9.51 -0.02
C THR A 76 -6.29 10.39 -0.28
N GLU A 77 -7.35 10.25 0.52
CA GLU A 77 -8.54 11.10 0.46
C GLU A 77 -8.19 12.58 0.71
N GLU A 78 -7.41 12.87 1.76
CA GLU A 78 -6.94 14.23 2.02
C GLU A 78 -6.17 14.84 0.82
N ALA A 79 -5.35 14.03 0.16
CA ALA A 79 -4.56 14.47 -0.99
C ALA A 79 -5.46 14.76 -2.21
N GLN A 80 -6.47 13.92 -2.45
CA GLN A 80 -7.45 14.11 -3.51
C GLN A 80 -8.28 15.39 -3.27
N ASP A 81 -8.75 15.61 -2.04
CA ASP A 81 -9.46 16.82 -1.61
C ASP A 81 -8.65 18.09 -1.82
N LYS A 82 -7.38 18.08 -1.38
CA LYS A 82 -6.45 19.21 -1.59
C LYS A 82 -6.25 19.48 -3.09
N GLY A 83 -6.14 18.42 -3.91
CA GLY A 83 -6.05 18.52 -5.37
C GLY A 83 -7.31 19.11 -6.00
N ALA A 84 -8.49 18.68 -5.57
CA ALA A 84 -9.77 19.18 -6.05
C ALA A 84 -9.95 20.68 -5.71
N ARG A 85 -9.63 21.09 -4.47
CA ARG A 85 -9.67 22.50 -4.04
C ARG A 85 -8.73 23.37 -4.86
N ARG A 86 -7.52 22.90 -5.17
CA ARG A 86 -6.56 23.63 -6.03
C ARG A 86 -7.07 23.80 -7.46
N ARG A 87 -7.76 22.80 -8.03
CA ARG A 87 -8.33 22.87 -9.38
C ARG A 87 -9.58 23.75 -9.45
N ALA A 88 -10.38 23.79 -8.39
CA ALA A 88 -11.57 24.63 -8.30
C ALA A 88 -11.25 26.11 -8.07
N GLN A 89 -10.06 26.42 -7.52
CA GLN A 89 -9.62 27.79 -7.34
C GLN A 89 -9.12 28.35 -8.68
N PRO A 90 -9.56 29.55 -9.10
CA PRO A 90 -9.02 30.21 -10.30
C PRO A 90 -7.49 30.31 -10.18
N PRO A 91 -6.74 30.16 -11.29
CA PRO A 91 -5.29 30.27 -11.25
C PRO A 91 -4.91 31.58 -10.57
N ALA A 92 -4.24 31.48 -9.43
CA ALA A 92 -3.73 32.66 -8.75
C ALA A 92 -2.80 33.41 -9.71
N PRO A 93 -2.85 34.76 -9.75
CA PRO A 93 -1.97 35.53 -10.60
C PRO A 93 -0.52 35.12 -10.31
N ALA A 94 0.21 34.78 -11.37
CA ALA A 94 1.60 34.34 -11.28
C ALA A 94 2.37 35.39 -10.47
N LYS A 95 2.87 35.00 -9.29
CA LYS A 95 3.78 35.85 -8.52
C LYS A 95 5.00 36.09 -9.42
N PRO A 96 5.46 37.34 -9.60
CA PRO A 96 6.65 37.61 -10.39
C PRO A 96 7.79 36.78 -9.80
N SER A 97 8.35 35.87 -10.60
CA SER A 97 9.50 35.10 -10.18
C SER A 97 10.60 36.10 -9.88
N LYS A 98 11.03 36.20 -8.62
CA LYS A 98 12.33 36.80 -8.32
C LYS A 98 13.32 35.96 -9.10
N SER A 99 13.86 36.50 -10.19
CA SER A 99 14.95 35.91 -10.94
C SER A 99 15.99 35.49 -9.92
N ALA A 100 16.12 34.18 -9.71
CA ALA A 100 17.22 33.64 -8.95
C ALA A 100 18.47 34.11 -9.70
N ALA A 101 19.22 35.02 -9.09
CA ALA A 101 20.51 35.44 -9.61
C ALA A 101 21.30 34.16 -9.92
N ASP A 102 21.70 33.98 -11.17
CA ASP A 102 22.40 32.79 -11.62
C ASP A 102 23.64 32.61 -10.73
N PRO A 103 23.78 31.51 -9.98
CA PRO A 103 24.94 31.28 -9.11
C PRO A 103 26.26 31.24 -9.90
N ARG A 104 26.22 31.12 -11.23
CA ARG A 104 27.39 31.25 -12.11
C ARG A 104 27.92 32.67 -12.25
N SER A 105 27.13 33.70 -11.88
CA SER A 105 27.56 35.10 -11.92
C SER A 105 28.62 35.46 -10.87
N VAL A 106 28.86 34.57 -9.89
CA VAL A 106 29.78 34.79 -8.76
C VAL A 106 31.23 34.36 -9.09
N LEU A 107 31.44 33.56 -10.14
CA LEU A 107 32.78 33.09 -10.51
C LEU A 107 33.39 34.03 -11.56
N ARG A 108 34.26 34.96 -11.13
CA ARG A 108 35.20 35.63 -12.03
C ARG A 108 36.46 34.78 -12.13
N ALA A 109 36.78 34.31 -13.34
CA ALA A 109 38.07 33.69 -13.62
C ALA A 109 39.18 34.74 -13.39
N VAL A 110 40.19 34.36 -12.62
CA VAL A 110 41.44 35.10 -12.39
C VAL A 110 42.49 34.56 -13.36
#